data_AF-A0A382ZZV6-F1
#
_entry.id   AF-A0A382ZZV6-F1
#
_cell.length_a   1.000
_cell.length_b   1.000
_cell.length_c   1.000
_cell.angle_alpha   90.00
_cell.angle_beta   90.00
_cell.angle_gamma   90.00
#
_symmetry.space_group_name_H-M   'P 1'
#
loop_
_entity.id
_entity.type
_entity.pdbx_description
1 polymer ?
#
loop_
_entity_poly.entity_id
_entity_poly.type
_entity_poly.pdbx_seq_one_letter_code
_entity_poly.pdbx_strand_id
1 'polypeptide(L)'
;MYGSGESERQIGYNIPSDDTYFKVASKVSPWHLSGSGVYTAGMKSLQRLQRAFIDLYQIHTPNPLIPISRTMAGMKRLLEEKRVVEIGVSNFSSKRWREAIGALGYKVVSNQVDYSLLRPSVYEAMRPMLTDGCVMIAYSPLAMGLLSGKYNDENKPLGGRAGHHEFSNRNYKNVLRV
;
A
#
# COMPACT_ATOMS: atom_id res chain seq x y z
N MET A 1 -10.83 -4.15 -2.61
CA MET A 1 -10.05 -5.34 -2.20
C MET A 1 -10.34 -5.67 -0.76
N TYR A 2 -10.01 -4.80 0.20
CA TYR A 2 -10.38 -4.98 1.60
C TYR A 2 -11.91 -5.03 1.75
N GLY A 3 -12.40 -6.13 2.32
CA GLY A 3 -13.84 -6.41 2.44
C GLY A 3 -14.61 -6.27 1.12
N SER A 4 -13.99 -6.59 -0.03
CA SER A 4 -14.61 -6.39 -1.35
C SER A 4 -15.13 -4.96 -1.60
N GLY A 5 -14.41 -3.96 -1.07
CA GLY A 5 -14.75 -2.54 -1.19
C GLY A 5 -15.50 -1.98 0.02
N GLU A 6 -15.82 -2.81 1.01
CA GLU A 6 -16.54 -2.38 2.22
C GLU A 6 -15.73 -1.35 3.02
N SER A 7 -14.41 -1.54 3.11
CA SER A 7 -13.55 -0.58 3.80
C SER A 7 -13.67 0.85 3.23
N GLU A 8 -13.81 0.99 1.90
CA GLU A 8 -13.98 2.31 1.28
C GLU A 8 -15.36 2.89 1.55
N ARG A 9 -16.42 2.05 1.55
CA ARG A 9 -17.77 2.50 1.92
C ARG A 9 -17.83 2.99 3.36
N GLN A 10 -17.21 2.26 4.29
CA GLN A 10 -17.14 2.68 5.69
C GLN A 10 -16.40 4.01 5.85
N ILE A 11 -15.28 4.23 5.15
CA ILE A 11 -14.61 5.53 5.14
C ILE A 11 -15.55 6.62 4.60
N GLY A 12 -16.21 6.38 3.47
CA GLY A 12 -17.13 7.35 2.86
C GLY A 12 -18.38 7.65 3.69
N TYR A 13 -18.85 6.71 4.52
CA TYR A 13 -19.96 6.95 5.43
C TYR A 13 -19.56 7.75 6.68
N ASN A 14 -18.32 7.62 7.13
CA ASN A 14 -17.87 8.19 8.40
C ASN A 14 -17.03 9.48 8.25
N ILE A 15 -16.58 9.81 7.04
CA ILE A 15 -15.85 11.05 6.74
C ILE A 15 -16.69 11.86 5.74
N PRO A 16 -17.09 13.10 6.07
CA PRO A 16 -17.82 13.95 5.14
C PRO A 16 -17.08 14.12 3.82
N SER A 17 -17.82 14.15 2.70
CA SER A 17 -17.24 14.13 1.35
C SER A 17 -16.44 15.40 1.01
N ASP A 18 -16.76 16.52 1.67
CA ASP A 18 -16.13 17.83 1.57
C ASP A 18 -15.06 18.07 2.64
N ASP A 19 -14.84 17.13 3.57
CA ASP A 19 -13.81 17.23 4.60
C ASP A 19 -12.40 17.18 3.98
N THR A 20 -11.66 18.28 4.07
CA THR A 20 -10.28 18.36 3.57
C THR A 20 -9.21 18.06 4.61
N TYR A 21 -9.61 17.91 5.88
CA TYR A 21 -8.73 17.59 7.01
C TYR A 21 -8.21 16.15 6.88
N PHE A 22 -9.11 15.18 6.63
CA PHE A 22 -8.71 13.80 6.43
C PHE A 22 -8.19 13.52 5.02
N LYS A 23 -6.93 13.11 4.93
CA LYS A 23 -6.30 12.60 3.70
C LYS A 23 -6.61 11.11 3.54
N VAL A 24 -7.21 10.73 2.41
CA VAL A 24 -7.62 9.36 2.12
C VAL A 24 -6.68 8.72 1.11
N ALA A 25 -6.14 7.57 1.48
CA ALA A 25 -5.39 6.70 0.58
C ALA A 25 -6.21 5.47 0.19
N SER A 26 -6.23 5.12 -1.10
CA SER A 26 -6.80 3.85 -1.58
C SER A 26 -5.87 3.16 -2.57
N LYS A 27 -6.23 1.95 -3.01
CA LYS A 27 -5.37 1.09 -3.83
C LYS A 27 -6.11 0.36 -4.94
N VAL A 28 -5.46 0.27 -6.10
CA VAL A 28 -5.91 -0.59 -7.20
C VAL A 28 -5.40 -2.03 -7.02
N SER A 29 -6.28 -3.00 -7.29
CA SER A 29 -5.99 -4.43 -7.28
C SER A 29 -5.01 -4.84 -8.40
N PRO A 30 -4.11 -5.81 -8.17
CA PRO A 30 -3.24 -6.35 -9.23
C PRO A 30 -3.99 -6.92 -10.43
N TRP A 31 -5.25 -7.32 -10.23
CA TRP A 31 -6.13 -7.89 -11.26
C TRP A 31 -6.80 -6.82 -12.13
N HIS A 32 -6.63 -5.53 -11.83
CA HIS A 32 -7.19 -4.41 -12.59
C HIS A 32 -6.11 -3.51 -13.19
N LEU A 33 -4.88 -4.00 -13.40
CA LEU A 33 -3.74 -3.15 -13.77
C LEU A 33 -3.60 -2.85 -15.28
N SER A 34 -4.61 -3.17 -16.11
CA SER A 34 -4.70 -2.63 -17.46
C SER A 34 -4.97 -1.12 -17.42
N GLY A 35 -4.62 -0.35 -18.46
CA GLY A 35 -4.83 1.11 -18.46
C GLY A 35 -6.28 1.52 -18.21
N SER A 36 -7.24 0.90 -18.91
CA SER A 36 -8.68 1.13 -18.69
C SER A 36 -9.17 0.54 -17.36
N GLY A 37 -8.57 -0.58 -16.92
CA GLY A 37 -8.89 -1.23 -15.65
C GLY A 37 -8.55 -0.37 -14.44
N VAL A 38 -7.38 0.26 -14.45
CA VAL A 38 -6.92 1.16 -13.38
C VAL A 38 -7.85 2.35 -13.25
N TYR A 39 -8.14 3.01 -14.37
CA TYR A 39 -9.05 4.16 -14.39
C TYR A 39 -10.44 3.78 -13.88
N THR A 40 -11.02 2.69 -14.40
CA THR A 40 -12.34 2.20 -13.97
C THR A 40 -12.35 1.85 -12.48
N ALA A 41 -11.30 1.20 -11.98
CA ALA A 41 -11.18 0.88 -10.57
C ALA A 41 -11.07 2.13 -9.69
N GLY A 42 -10.32 3.15 -10.13
CA GLY A 42 -10.21 4.44 -9.45
C GLY A 42 -11.57 5.14 -9.33
N MET A 43 -12.31 5.25 -10.44
CA MET A 43 -13.65 5.84 -10.45
C MET A 43 -14.64 5.09 -9.54
N LYS A 44 -14.60 3.76 -9.55
CA LYS A 44 -15.41 2.95 -8.62
C LYS A 44 -15.00 3.15 -7.16
N SER A 45 -13.73 3.42 -6.90
CA SER A 45 -13.22 3.72 -5.55
C SER A 45 -13.74 5.07 -5.06
N LEU A 46 -13.69 6.11 -5.91
CA LEU A 46 -14.30 7.42 -5.65
C LEU A 46 -15.79 7.32 -5.33
N GLN A 47 -16.53 6.50 -6.09
CA GLN A 47 -17.95 6.27 -5.84
C GLN A 47 -18.20 5.66 -4.46
N ARG A 48 -17.40 4.65 -4.05
CA ARG A 48 -17.55 4.02 -2.72
C ARG A 48 -17.15 4.97 -1.59
N LEU A 49 -16.09 5.75 -1.81
CA LEU A 49 -15.63 6.77 -0.86
C LEU A 49 -16.56 7.98 -0.79
N GLN A 50 -17.43 8.18 -1.79
CA GLN A 50 -18.28 9.35 -1.94
C GLN A 50 -17.48 10.66 -2.03
N ARG A 51 -16.32 10.64 -2.71
CA ARG A 51 -15.43 11.80 -2.83
C ARG A 51 -15.16 12.17 -4.28
N ALA A 52 -14.81 13.43 -4.51
CA ALA A 52 -14.44 13.94 -5.84
C ALA A 52 -13.03 13.52 -6.28
N PHE A 53 -12.12 13.34 -5.32
CA PHE A 53 -10.73 12.92 -5.53
C PHE A 53 -10.25 11.99 -4.40
N ILE A 54 -9.14 11.27 -4.64
CA ILE A 54 -8.39 10.48 -3.64
C ILE A 54 -7.04 11.17 -3.43
N ASP A 55 -6.64 11.42 -2.18
CA ASP A 55 -5.37 12.10 -1.90
C ASP A 55 -4.16 11.26 -2.34
N LEU A 56 -4.17 9.95 -2.08
CA LEU A 56 -3.12 9.04 -2.51
C LEU A 56 -3.70 7.75 -3.10
N TYR A 57 -3.45 7.48 -4.39
CA TYR A 57 -3.87 6.23 -5.01
C TYR A 57 -2.66 5.36 -5.35
N GLN A 58 -2.66 4.12 -4.85
CA GLN A 58 -1.49 3.23 -4.97
C GLN A 58 -1.77 1.98 -5.80
N ILE A 59 -0.76 1.51 -6.53
CA ILE A 59 -0.75 0.14 -7.06
C ILE A 59 -0.49 -0.81 -5.91
N HIS A 60 -1.43 -1.70 -5.56
CA HIS A 60 -1.32 -2.53 -4.34
C HIS A 60 -0.17 -3.55 -4.36
N THR A 61 0.10 -4.13 -5.52
CA THR A 61 1.25 -5.01 -5.74
C THR A 61 1.52 -5.04 -7.24
N PRO A 62 2.78 -5.16 -7.66
CA PRO A 62 3.09 -5.31 -9.07
C PRO A 62 2.43 -6.55 -9.68
N ASN A 63 1.87 -6.43 -10.88
CA ASN A 63 1.50 -7.59 -11.69
C ASN A 63 2.60 -7.83 -12.73
N PRO A 64 3.30 -8.98 -12.73
CA PRO A 64 4.36 -9.26 -13.69
C PRO A 64 3.85 -9.50 -15.12
N LEU A 65 2.57 -9.83 -15.28
CA LEU A 65 1.95 -10.12 -16.59
C LEU A 65 1.53 -8.85 -17.33
N ILE A 66 1.52 -7.69 -16.66
CA ILE A 66 1.07 -6.43 -17.25
C ILE A 66 2.25 -5.45 -17.24
N PRO A 67 2.66 -4.93 -18.42
CA PRO A 67 3.70 -3.91 -18.49
C PRO A 67 3.35 -2.69 -17.64
N ILE A 68 4.31 -2.20 -16.86
CA ILE A 68 4.10 -1.07 -15.95
C ILE A 68 3.62 0.20 -16.67
N SER A 69 4.04 0.39 -17.93
CA SER A 69 3.58 1.49 -18.78
C SER A 69 2.07 1.49 -19.01
N ARG A 70 1.46 0.32 -19.20
CA ARG A 70 0.00 0.20 -19.34
C ARG A 70 -0.72 0.58 -18.06
N THR A 71 -0.20 0.12 -16.92
CA THR A 71 -0.75 0.47 -15.60
C THR A 71 -0.64 1.96 -15.33
N MET A 72 0.54 2.55 -15.60
CA MET A 72 0.81 3.96 -15.37
C MET A 72 0.05 4.88 -16.31
N ALA A 73 -0.32 4.44 -17.52
CA ALA A 73 -1.23 5.21 -18.37
C ALA A 73 -2.60 5.46 -17.71
N GLY A 74 -3.13 4.47 -16.99
CA GLY A 74 -4.38 4.63 -16.23
C GLY A 74 -4.21 5.53 -15.00
N MET A 75 -3.09 5.40 -14.28
CA MET A 75 -2.75 6.26 -13.15
C MET A 75 -2.57 7.72 -13.60
N LYS A 76 -1.85 7.94 -14.71
CA LYS A 76 -1.62 9.23 -15.35
C LYS A 76 -2.94 9.93 -15.68
N ARG A 77 -3.87 9.20 -16.28
CA ARG A 77 -5.19 9.74 -16.61
C ARG A 77 -5.95 10.21 -15.35
N LEU A 78 -5.96 9.41 -14.29
CA LEU A 78 -6.60 9.82 -13.03
C LEU A 78 -5.95 11.07 -12.42
N LEU A 79 -4.62 11.18 -12.52
CA LEU A 79 -3.86 12.33 -12.05
C LEU A 79 -4.19 13.60 -12.88
N GLU A 80 -4.15 13.50 -14.21
CA GLU A 80 -4.42 14.61 -15.14
C GLU A 80 -5.87 15.11 -15.04
N GLU A 81 -6.83 14.21 -14.79
CA GLU A 81 -8.23 14.57 -14.53
C GLU A 81 -8.49 15.03 -13.09
N LYS A 82 -7.45 15.15 -12.25
CA LYS A 82 -7.53 15.55 -10.83
C LYS A 82 -8.46 14.66 -10.00
N ARG A 83 -8.62 13.40 -10.42
CA ARG A 83 -9.36 12.35 -9.68
C ARG A 83 -8.50 11.73 -8.58
N VAL A 84 -7.18 11.87 -8.72
CA VAL A 84 -6.20 11.52 -7.71
C VAL A 84 -5.22 12.69 -7.56
N VAL A 85 -4.81 12.99 -6.34
CA VAL A 85 -3.83 14.05 -6.06
C VAL A 85 -2.41 13.51 -6.20
N GLU A 86 -2.10 12.40 -5.54
CA GLU A 86 -0.78 11.77 -5.57
C GLU A 86 -0.84 10.29 -5.95
N ILE A 87 0.21 9.82 -6.63
CA ILE A 87 0.36 8.43 -7.05
C ILE A 87 1.43 7.74 -6.22
N GLY A 88 1.13 6.53 -5.75
CA GLY A 88 2.10 5.67 -5.08
C GLY A 88 2.10 4.25 -5.62
N VAL A 89 3.00 3.44 -5.08
CA VAL A 89 3.12 2.01 -5.33
C VAL A 89 3.21 1.27 -4.01
N SER A 90 3.01 -0.04 -4.05
CA SER A 90 3.16 -0.91 -2.89
C SER A 90 3.84 -2.19 -3.33
N ASN A 91 4.80 -2.67 -2.54
CA ASN A 91 5.58 -3.87 -2.82
C ASN A 91 6.43 -3.79 -4.09
N PHE A 92 6.93 -2.59 -4.44
CA PHE A 92 7.84 -2.41 -5.57
C PHE A 92 9.29 -2.51 -5.09
N SER A 93 10.15 -3.17 -5.89
CA SER A 93 11.60 -3.01 -5.75
C SER A 93 12.02 -1.61 -6.17
N SER A 94 13.19 -1.14 -5.71
CA SER A 94 13.72 0.17 -6.09
C SER A 94 13.89 0.33 -7.60
N LYS A 95 14.26 -0.76 -8.30
CA LYS A 95 14.29 -0.78 -9.78
C LYS A 95 12.90 -0.56 -10.37
N ARG A 96 11.91 -1.32 -9.92
CA ARG A 96 10.54 -1.23 -10.45
C ARG A 96 9.88 0.10 -10.10
N TRP A 97 10.19 0.69 -8.94
CA TRP A 97 9.72 2.02 -8.57
C TRP A 97 10.28 3.09 -9.53
N ARG A 98 11.56 3.02 -9.91
CA ARG A 98 12.14 3.88 -10.95
C ARG A 98 11.46 3.70 -12.31
N GLU A 99 11.21 2.46 -12.73
CA GLU A 99 10.46 2.17 -13.97
C GLU A 99 9.04 2.78 -13.93
N ALA A 100 8.39 2.69 -12.78
CA ALA A 100 7.09 3.31 -12.52
C ALA A 100 7.13 4.84 -12.68
N ILE A 101 8.14 5.51 -12.11
CA ILE A 101 8.34 6.96 -12.25
C ILE A 101 8.54 7.33 -13.73
N GLY A 102 9.45 6.63 -14.42
CA GLY A 102 9.72 6.89 -15.84
C GLY A 102 8.49 6.67 -16.74
N ALA A 103 7.71 5.63 -16.47
CA ALA A 103 6.49 5.33 -17.22
C ALA A 103 5.33 6.31 -16.95
N LEU A 104 5.24 6.83 -15.71
CA LEU A 104 4.23 7.81 -15.34
C LEU A 104 4.58 9.20 -15.93
N GLY A 105 5.86 9.57 -15.94
CA GLY A 105 6.33 10.91 -16.31
C GLY A 105 6.07 11.97 -15.22
N TYR A 106 5.61 11.54 -14.04
CA TYR A 106 5.40 12.35 -12.84
C TYR A 106 6.06 11.66 -11.63
N LYS A 107 6.09 12.33 -10.47
CA LYS A 107 6.53 11.70 -9.22
C LYS A 107 5.60 10.53 -8.84
N VAL A 108 6.21 9.48 -8.29
CA VAL A 108 5.51 8.40 -7.58
C VAL A 108 5.93 8.52 -6.12
N VAL A 109 5.13 9.20 -5.31
CA VAL A 109 5.58 9.80 -4.05
C VAL A 109 5.76 8.80 -2.92
N SER A 110 5.21 7.59 -3.03
CA SER A 110 5.32 6.60 -1.97
C SER A 110 5.51 5.18 -2.48
N ASN A 111 6.23 4.38 -1.69
CA ASN A 111 6.22 2.93 -1.76
C ASN A 111 5.82 2.33 -0.42
N GLN A 112 4.65 1.70 -0.37
CA GLN A 112 4.18 0.98 0.80
C GLN A 112 4.77 -0.44 0.83
N VAL A 113 5.52 -0.78 1.87
CA VAL A 113 6.31 -2.03 1.95
C VAL A 113 6.17 -2.70 3.32
N ASP A 114 6.42 -4.00 3.36
CA ASP A 114 6.38 -4.79 4.59
C ASP A 114 7.63 -4.55 5.45
N TYR A 115 7.61 -3.48 6.24
CA TYR A 115 8.73 -3.09 7.08
C TYR A 115 8.36 -3.20 8.56
N SER A 116 9.23 -3.86 9.31
CA SER A 116 9.19 -3.96 10.77
C SER A 116 10.61 -4.16 11.28
N LEU A 117 10.80 -4.11 12.60
CA LEU A 117 12.10 -4.43 13.22
C LEU A 117 12.57 -5.87 12.96
N LEU A 118 11.66 -6.77 12.55
CA LEU A 118 12.01 -8.13 12.13
C LEU A 118 12.51 -8.20 10.67
N ARG A 119 12.29 -7.15 9.88
CA ARG A 119 12.68 -7.05 8.46
C ARG A 119 13.43 -5.74 8.17
N PRO A 120 14.54 -5.44 8.88
CA PRO A 120 15.25 -4.18 8.70
C PRO A 120 15.85 -4.02 7.28
N SER A 121 16.19 -5.14 6.62
CA SER A 121 16.75 -5.16 5.26
C SER A 121 15.86 -4.53 4.19
N VAL A 122 14.53 -4.46 4.43
CA VAL A 122 13.59 -3.80 3.51
C VAL A 122 13.88 -2.31 3.43
N TYR A 123 14.24 -1.66 4.55
CA TYR A 123 14.63 -0.25 4.54
C TYR A 123 15.91 -0.04 3.73
N GLU A 124 16.95 -0.85 3.95
CA GLU A 124 18.22 -0.72 3.21
C GLU A 124 18.03 -0.90 1.70
N ALA A 125 17.17 -1.83 1.29
CA ALA A 125 16.84 -2.02 -0.12
C ALA A 125 16.14 -0.79 -0.72
N MET A 126 15.29 -0.10 0.05
CA MET A 126 14.52 1.07 -0.37
C MET A 126 15.27 2.39 -0.21
N ARG A 127 16.26 2.47 0.69
CA ARG A 127 17.01 3.69 1.06
C ARG A 127 17.45 4.54 -0.14
N PRO A 128 17.96 3.97 -1.26
CA PRO A 128 18.35 4.77 -2.43
C PRO A 128 17.20 5.55 -3.11
N MET A 129 15.96 5.16 -2.86
CA MET A 129 14.76 5.83 -3.40
C MET A 129 14.21 6.91 -2.49
N LEU A 130 14.64 6.96 -1.22
CA LEU A 130 14.09 7.84 -0.19
C LEU A 130 14.74 9.22 -0.28
N THR A 131 14.38 9.94 -1.34
CA THR A 131 14.80 11.32 -1.63
C THR A 131 13.68 12.31 -1.31
N ASP A 132 13.94 13.60 -1.49
CA ASP A 132 12.90 14.63 -1.36
C ASP A 132 11.70 14.34 -2.29
N GLY A 133 10.52 14.17 -1.69
CA GLY A 133 9.28 13.80 -2.38
C GLY A 133 9.05 12.31 -2.65
N CYS A 134 9.91 11.40 -2.16
CA CYS A 134 9.71 9.94 -2.24
C CYS A 134 9.81 9.31 -0.84
N VAL A 135 8.71 8.75 -0.34
CA VAL A 135 8.63 8.21 1.03
C VAL A 135 8.33 6.72 1.07
N MET A 136 8.76 6.07 2.15
CA MET A 136 8.39 4.70 2.48
C MET A 136 7.21 4.72 3.45
N ILE A 137 6.19 3.88 3.21
CA ILE A 137 5.10 3.64 4.16
C ILE A 137 5.22 2.20 4.66
N ALA A 138 5.52 2.01 5.94
CA ALA A 138 5.57 0.68 6.52
C ALA A 138 4.15 0.14 6.75
N TYR A 139 3.79 -0.98 6.13
CA TYR A 139 2.65 -1.78 6.58
C TYR A 139 3.12 -2.92 7.47
N SER A 140 2.21 -3.45 8.30
CA SER A 140 2.52 -4.44 9.33
C SER A 140 3.71 -4.07 10.24
N PRO A 141 3.84 -2.81 10.71
CA PRO A 141 5.02 -2.37 11.47
C PRO A 141 5.21 -3.13 12.78
N LEU A 142 4.12 -3.65 13.36
CA LEU A 142 4.12 -4.47 14.57
C LEU A 142 4.16 -5.98 14.30
N ALA A 143 4.48 -6.40 13.06
CA ALA A 143 4.53 -7.81 12.64
C ALA A 143 3.28 -8.60 13.08
N MET A 144 2.10 -8.10 12.71
CA MET A 144 0.79 -8.69 13.07
C MET A 144 0.55 -8.78 14.60
N GLY A 145 1.21 -7.92 15.37
CA GLY A 145 1.12 -7.87 16.83
C GLY A 145 2.22 -8.63 17.54
N LEU A 146 3.12 -9.33 16.84
CA LEU A 146 4.25 -10.02 17.47
C LEU A 146 5.17 -9.02 18.21
N LEU A 147 5.50 -7.90 17.59
CA LEU A 147 6.32 -6.84 18.19
C LEU A 147 5.61 -6.03 19.29
N SER A 148 4.38 -6.39 19.67
CA SER A 148 3.72 -5.80 20.84
C SER A 148 4.12 -6.45 22.18
N GLY A 149 4.88 -7.56 22.14
CA GLY A 149 5.21 -8.37 23.31
C GLY A 149 4.08 -9.29 23.78
N LYS A 150 2.87 -9.19 23.21
CA LYS A 150 1.72 -10.05 23.55
C LYS A 150 2.00 -11.54 23.32
N TYR A 151 2.74 -11.88 22.26
CA TYR A 151 2.94 -13.27 21.83
C TYR A 151 4.35 -13.76 22.17
N ASN A 152 4.43 -14.95 22.76
CA ASN A 152 5.69 -15.59 23.16
C ASN A 152 5.55 -17.12 23.18
N ASP A 153 6.57 -17.82 23.70
CA ASP A 153 6.59 -19.28 23.76
C ASP A 153 5.41 -19.87 24.58
N GLU A 154 4.88 -19.12 25.54
CA GLU A 154 3.76 -19.52 26.43
C GLU A 154 2.40 -19.05 25.89
N ASN A 155 2.33 -17.89 25.25
CA ASN A 155 1.12 -17.26 24.74
C ASN A 155 1.18 -17.13 23.21
N LYS A 156 0.86 -18.22 22.51
CA LYS A 156 0.88 -18.27 21.04
C LYS A 156 -0.44 -17.74 20.44
N PRO A 157 -0.43 -17.16 19.24
CA PRO A 157 -1.66 -16.76 18.58
C PRO A 157 -2.51 -17.98 18.20
N LEU A 158 -3.81 -17.77 18.12
CA LEU A 158 -4.79 -18.76 17.66
C LEU A 158 -5.27 -18.46 16.23
N GLY A 159 -5.97 -19.43 15.63
CA GLY A 159 -6.58 -19.30 14.30
C GLY A 159 -5.56 -19.14 13.19
N GLY A 160 -5.92 -18.42 12.12
CA GLY A 160 -5.08 -18.26 10.93
C GLY A 160 -3.70 -17.62 11.17
N ARG A 161 -3.50 -16.95 12.31
CA ARG A 161 -2.19 -16.40 12.71
C ARG A 161 -1.22 -17.48 13.21
N ALA A 162 -1.73 -18.57 13.79
CA ALA A 162 -0.90 -19.65 14.34
C ALA A 162 0.02 -20.31 13.30
N GLY A 163 -0.43 -20.37 12.05
CA GLY A 163 0.36 -20.92 10.94
C GLY A 163 1.24 -19.90 10.21
N HIS A 164 1.22 -18.62 10.60
CA HIS A 164 1.99 -17.61 9.89
C HIS A 164 3.47 -17.62 10.34
N HIS A 165 4.40 -17.61 9.39
CA HIS A 165 5.83 -17.81 9.63
C HIS A 165 6.47 -16.85 10.64
N GLU A 166 5.90 -15.65 10.80
CA GLU A 166 6.31 -14.69 11.83
C GLU A 166 6.22 -15.25 13.25
N PHE A 167 5.23 -16.09 13.52
CA PHE A 167 4.92 -16.66 14.83
C PHE A 167 5.72 -17.95 15.08
N SER A 168 7.04 -17.86 14.91
CA SER A 168 7.99 -18.96 15.12
C SER A 168 8.70 -18.87 16.47
N ASN A 169 9.13 -20.00 17.02
CA ASN A 169 9.92 -20.07 18.26
C ASN A 169 11.18 -19.18 18.20
N ARG A 170 11.79 -19.03 17.01
CA ARG A 170 12.93 -18.14 16.81
C ARG A 170 12.54 -16.68 17.07
N ASN A 171 11.41 -16.24 16.51
CA ASN A 171 11.00 -14.84 16.62
C ASN A 171 10.47 -14.51 18.03
N TYR A 172 9.79 -15.43 18.71
CA TYR A 172 9.39 -15.22 20.11
C TYR A 172 10.59 -14.87 21.00
N LYS A 173 11.70 -15.60 20.85
CA LYS A 173 12.94 -15.34 21.61
C LYS A 173 13.63 -14.03 21.23
N ASN A 174 13.52 -13.61 19.97
CA ASN A 174 14.18 -12.39 19.48
C ASN A 174 13.42 -11.12 19.87
N VAL A 175 12.09 -11.17 19.94
CA VAL A 175 11.26 -10.00 20.26
C VAL A 175 11.31 -9.64 21.75
N LEU A 176 11.56 -10.61 22.64
CA LEU A 176 11.74 -10.35 24.08
C LEU A 176 13.09 -9.69 24.44
N ARG A 177 14.00 -9.53 23.47
CA ARG A 177 15.34 -8.95 23.66
C ARG A 177 15.45 -7.50 23.21
N VAL A 178 14.34 -6.90 22.78
CA VAL A 178 14.21 -5.49 22.41
C VAL A 178 13.45 -4.79 23.52
#